data_AF-A0A0F9KE97-F1
#
_entry.id   AF-A0A0F9KE97-F1
#
_cell.length_a   1.000
_cell.length_b   1.000
_cell.length_c   1.000
_cell.angle_alpha   90.00
_cell.angle_beta   90.00
_cell.angle_gamma   90.00
#
_symmetry.space_group_name_H-M   'P 1'
#
loop_
_entity.id
_entity.type
_entity.pdbx_description
1 polymer ?
#
loop_
_entity_poly.entity_id
_entity_poly.type
_entity_poly.pdbx_seq_one_letter_code
_entity_poly.pdbx_strand_id
1 'polypeptide(L)' 'MHEFINCTTVAELIKKSRRTIQTWVKIFNESGLEAIAPNSPPGRPSRLSQDQKEELKLDIMTHPRELNYEFSNWEG' A
#
# COMPACT_ATOMS: atom_id res chain seq x y z
N MET A 1 -6.13 2.41 -36.63
CA MET A 1 -5.26 3.59 -36.65
C MET A 1 -5.44 4.26 -35.29
N HIS A 2 -4.43 4.25 -34.42
CA HIS A 2 -4.54 4.99 -33.16
C HIS A 2 -4.26 6.46 -33.46
N GLU A 3 -5.26 7.32 -33.27
CA GLU A 3 -5.04 8.76 -33.31
C GLU A 3 -4.18 9.16 -32.10
N PHE A 4 -3.07 9.85 -32.37
CA PHE A 4 -2.25 10.43 -31.32
C PHE A 4 -2.91 11.72 -30.82
N ILE A 5 -3.84 11.56 -29.89
CA ILE A 5 -4.52 12.67 -29.23
C ILE A 5 -3.54 13.32 -28.24
N ASN A 6 -3.40 14.64 -28.29
CA ASN A 6 -2.52 15.35 -27.37
C ASN A 6 -3.02 15.26 -25.91
N CYS A 7 -2.11 15.40 -24.92
CA CYS A 7 -2.49 15.25 -23.51
C CYS A 7 -3.51 16.28 -23.00
N THR A 8 -3.66 17.44 -23.66
CA THR A 8 -4.69 18.44 -23.29
C THR A 8 -6.07 17.93 -23.65
N THR A 9 -6.26 17.48 -24.88
CA THR A 9 -7.55 16.97 -25.35
C THR A 9 -7.96 15.73 -24.54
N VAL A 10 -7.03 14.83 -24.23
CA VAL A 10 -7.31 13.68 -23.34
C VAL A 10 -7.73 14.14 -21.94
N ALA A 11 -7.05 15.14 -21.38
CA ALA A 11 -7.35 15.67 -20.04
C ALA A 11 -8.77 16.25 -19.94
N GLU A 12 -9.21 16.96 -20.98
CA GLU A 12 -10.57 17.50 -21.09
C GLU A 12 -11.62 16.38 -21.20
N LEU A 13 -11.37 15.39 -22.06
CA LEU A 13 -12.27 14.26 -22.27
C LEU A 13 -12.53 13.47 -20.98
N ILE A 14 -11.48 13.22 -20.18
CA ILE A 14 -11.59 12.41 -18.96
C ILE A 14 -11.72 13.24 -17.67
N LYS A 15 -11.86 14.57 -17.79
CA LYS A 15 -11.99 15.52 -16.68
C LYS A 15 -10.89 15.37 -15.62
N LYS A 16 -9.64 15.25 -16.08
CA LYS A 16 -8.45 15.23 -15.21
C LYS A 16 -7.53 16.40 -15.55
N SER A 17 -6.57 16.68 -14.68
CA SER A 17 -5.56 17.70 -14.97
C SER A 17 -4.64 17.22 -16.09
N ARG A 18 -4.18 18.14 -16.96
CA ARG A 18 -3.16 17.85 -17.98
C ARG A 18 -1.91 17.18 -17.36
N ARG A 19 -1.49 17.63 -16.18
CA ARG A 19 -0.35 17.07 -15.45
C ARG A 19 -0.55 15.60 -15.11
N THR A 20 -1.75 15.20 -14.70
CA THR A 20 -2.09 13.79 -14.43
C THR A 20 -1.90 12.94 -15.68
N ILE A 21 -2.40 13.39 -16.83
CA ILE A 21 -2.25 12.65 -18.11
C ILE A 21 -0.77 12.53 -18.50
N GLN A 22 -0.01 13.62 -18.40
CA GLN A 22 1.42 13.61 -18.70
C GLN A 22 2.19 12.64 -17.81
N THR A 23 1.87 12.61 -16.51
CA THR A 23 2.45 11.65 -15.56
C THR A 23 2.11 10.21 -15.95
N TRP A 24 0.85 9.92 -16.31
CA TRP A 24 0.46 8.58 -16.75
C TRP A 24 1.16 8.14 -18.03
N VAL A 25 1.26 9.01 -19.04
CA VAL A 25 2.00 8.72 -20.28
C VAL A 25 3.47 8.46 -19.99
N LYS A 26 4.10 9.26 -19.12
CA LYS A 26 5.49 9.05 -18.71
C LYS A 26 5.68 7.70 -18.02
N ILE A 27 4.88 7.39 -17.00
CA ILE A 27 4.95 6.13 -16.24
C ILE A 27 4.71 4.92 -17.16
N PHE A 28 3.75 5.03 -18.07
CA PHE A 28 3.47 3.98 -19.06
C PHE A 28 4.68 3.71 -19.96
N ASN A 29 5.29 4.76 -20.50
CA ASN A 29 6.41 4.64 -21.42
C ASN A 29 7.67 4.09 -20.71
N GLU A 30 7.83 4.36 -19.42
CA GLU A 30 8.97 3.90 -18.63
C GLU A 30 8.80 2.46 -18.10
N SER A 31 7.60 2.10 -17.66
CA SER A 31 7.37 0.91 -16.82
C SER A 31 6.17 0.04 -17.24
N GLY A 32 5.50 0.38 -18.35
CA GLY A 32 4.36 -0.36 -18.88
C GLY A 32 3.05 -0.13 -18.12
N LEU A 33 2.04 -0.95 -18.44
CA LEU A 33 0.67 -0.81 -17.94
C LEU A 33 0.58 -1.01 -16.41
N GLU A 34 1.31 -2.00 -15.88
CA GLU A 34 1.30 -2.36 -14.46
C GLU A 34 1.70 -1.20 -13.55
N ALA A 35 2.53 -0.29 -14.04
CA ALA A 35 3.01 0.86 -13.26
C ALA A 35 1.97 1.99 -13.13
N ILE A 36 0.96 2.03 -14.00
CA ILE A 36 -0.16 2.99 -13.89
C ILE A 36 -1.22 2.48 -12.90
N ALA A 37 -1.27 1.16 -12.67
CA ALA A 37 -2.24 0.58 -11.77
C ALA A 37 -2.11 1.21 -10.37
N PRO A 38 -3.22 1.60 -9.74
CA PRO A 38 -3.18 2.20 -8.41
C PRO A 38 -2.66 1.16 -7.42
N ASN A 39 -1.43 1.37 -6.95
CA ASN A 39 -0.94 0.64 -5.80
C ASN A 39 -1.68 1.13 -4.56
N SER A 40 -2.10 0.19 -3.71
CA SER A 40 -2.62 0.56 -2.40
C SER A 40 -1.53 1.35 -1.67
N PRO A 41 -1.79 2.60 -1.24
CA PRO A 41 -0.79 3.36 -0.51
C PRO A 41 -0.37 2.53 0.71
N PRO A 42 0.93 2.48 1.05
CA PRO A 42 1.33 1.88 2.30
C PRO A 42 0.54 2.61 3.37
N GLY A 43 -0.28 1.86 4.11
CA GLY A 43 -1.07 2.44 5.19
C GLY A 43 -0.16 3.12 6.21
N ARG A 44 -0.74 3.55 7.34
CA ARG A 44 0.10 4.07 8.42
C ARG A 44 1.21 3.05 8.75
N PRO A 45 2.49 3.47 8.81
CA PRO A 45 3.57 2.54 9.15
C PRO A 45 3.24 1.84 10.47
N SER A 46 3.56 0.55 10.52
CA SER A 46 3.33 -0.25 11.73
C SER A 46 4.06 0.38 12.90
N ARG A 47 3.39 0.47 14.06
CA ARG A 47 4.01 1.00 15.29
C ARG A 47 5.11 0.08 15.83
N LEU A 48 5.03 -1.21 15.50
CA LEU A 48 5.99 -2.22 15.95
C LEU A 48 7.05 -2.45 14.88
N SER A 49 8.31 -2.51 15.31
CA SER A 49 9.41 -3.00 14.48
C SER A 49 9.20 -4.49 14.13
N GLN A 50 10.01 -5.01 13.22
CA GLN A 50 9.98 -6.43 12.89
C GLN A 50 10.34 -7.29 14.12
N ASP A 51 11.40 -6.91 14.83
CA ASP A 51 11.86 -7.59 16.06
C ASP A 51 10.76 -7.62 17.14
N GLN A 52 10.05 -6.50 17.33
CA GLN A 52 8.93 -6.42 18.29
C GLN A 52 7.75 -7.31 17.91
N LYS A 53 7.51 -7.54 16.61
CA LYS A 53 6.48 -8.48 16.17
C LYS A 53 6.89 -9.93 16.41
N GLU A 54 8.18 -10.23 16.30
CA GLU A 54 8.73 -11.56 16.57
C GLU A 54 8.68 -11.88 18.06
N GLU A 55 9.04 -10.91 18.91
CA GLU A 55 8.88 -11.01 20.37
C GLU A 55 7.40 -11.23 20.73
N LEU A 56 6.49 -10.40 20.22
CA LEU A 56 5.05 -10.55 20.46
C LEU A 56 4.52 -11.93 20.02
N LYS A 57 5.07 -12.49 18.93
CA LYS A 57 4.67 -13.83 18.46
C LYS A 57 5.08 -14.92 19.45
N LEU A 58 6.25 -14.80 20.06
CA LEU A 58 6.71 -15.71 21.11
C LEU A 58 5.85 -15.58 22.36
N ASP A 59 5.52 -14.34 22.75
CA ASP A 59 4.67 -14.07 23.91
C ASP A 59 3.28 -14.69 23.77
N ILE A 60 2.64 -14.56 22.59
CA ILE A 60 1.31 -15.14 22.32
C ILE A 60 1.34 -16.67 22.37
N MET A 61 2.46 -17.30 21.99
CA MET A 61 2.63 -18.76 22.07
C MET A 61 2.92 -19.24 23.50
N THR A 62 3.29 -18.33 24.39
CA THR A 62 3.60 -18.62 25.79
C THR A 62 2.33 -18.53 26.63
N HIS A 63 2.19 -19.39 27.65
CA HIS A 63 1.04 -19.33 28.53
C HIS A 63 1.06 -18.02 29.34
N PRO A 64 -0.03 -17.24 29.45
CA PRO A 64 0.03 -15.88 30.01
C PRO A 64 0.59 -15.83 31.44
N ARG A 65 0.31 -16.86 32.25
CA ARG A 65 0.89 -16.99 33.61
C ARG A 65 2.41 -17.08 33.64
N GLU A 66 3.04 -17.65 32.61
CA GLU A 66 4.51 -17.68 32.50
C GLU A 66 5.09 -16.30 32.22
N LEU A 67 4.26 -15.40 31.66
CA LEU A 67 4.58 -13.98 31.43
C LEU A 67 4.10 -13.08 32.60
N ASN A 68 3.74 -13.66 33.75
CA ASN A 68 3.23 -12.97 34.94
C ASN A 68 1.86 -12.27 34.77
N TYR A 69 1.04 -12.70 33.82
CA TYR A 69 -0.37 -12.28 33.76
C TYR A 69 -1.24 -13.09 34.74
N GLU A 70 -2.28 -12.45 35.29
CA GLU A 70 -3.20 -13.09 36.26
C GLU A 70 -4.15 -14.11 35.61
N PHE A 71 -4.44 -13.93 34.31
CA PHE A 71 -5.33 -14.81 33.55
C PHE A 71 -4.60 -16.03 32.97
N SER A 72 -5.35 -17.10 32.70
CA SER A 72 -4.79 -18.36 32.18
C SER A 72 -4.92 -18.55 30.67
N ASN A 73 -5.74 -17.74 29.98
CA ASN A 73 -5.92 -17.87 28.54
C ASN A 73 -5.97 -16.50 27.87
N TRP A 74 -5.52 -16.41 26.63
CA TRP A 74 -5.53 -15.18 25.84
C TRP A 74 -6.93 -14.80 25.34
N GLU A 75 -7.88 -15.72 25.39
CA GLU A 75 -9.32 -15.45 25.20
C GLU A 75 -9.89 -14.99 26.54
N GLY A 76 -9.83 -13.68 26.78
CA GLY A 76 -10.61 -13.02 27.85
C GLY A 76 -12.07 -12.87 27.47
#